data_AF-A0A6J5DIY1-F1
#
_entry.id   AF-A0A6J5DIY1-F1
#
_cell.length_a   1.000
_cell.length_b   1.000
_cell.length_c   1.000
_cell.angle_alpha   90.00
_cell.angle_beta   90.00
_cell.angle_gamma   90.00
#
_symmetry.space_group_name_H-M   'P 1'
#
loop_
_entity.id
_entity.type
_entity.pdbx_description
1 polymer ?
#
loop_
_entity_poly.entity_id
_entity_poly.type
_entity_poly.pdbx_seq_one_letter_code
_entity_poly.pdbx_strand_id
1 'polypeptide(L)'
;MNNSSPVKLRADRPFPQLAANVLRDVATAASAAGAPWFVGGATARDILTTHRFGIEQSRGTQDIDIGVSIGSWRDDRALRHALIATGRFMQSEREAQRLDYCAPAAQPTWLDIVPFGGLELEGERAIAWPPDGAFRLNVKGFEEALGAALPVELEPDLVVLVASLPALAMLKIVAWLDRHKDHNRDAVDLRFLMATYSAAGNMDRLYDGDGIDLLDAWDHDPDMAGAALLARDMMRLATPAVRDHILDALAPAQPYPSILNQMMGGGHRVLDFGNDKPGSTEKLFNAFRSAAVMASNTHRHS
;
A
#
# COMPACT_ATOMS: atom_id res chain seq x y z
N MET A 1 7.64 -16.12 13.99
CA MET A 1 6.26 -16.02 13.47
C MET A 1 5.41 -15.47 14.60
N ASN A 2 4.91 -14.24 14.49
CA ASN A 2 4.01 -13.70 15.50
C ASN A 2 2.72 -14.52 15.51
N ASN A 3 2.38 -15.06 16.68
CA ASN A 3 1.32 -16.04 16.91
C ASN A 3 -0.08 -15.39 16.97
N SER A 4 -0.30 -14.35 16.16
CA SER A 4 -1.56 -13.61 16.12
C SER A 4 -2.51 -14.27 15.12
N SER A 5 -3.76 -14.50 15.52
CA SER A 5 -4.80 -15.00 14.61
C SER A 5 -4.94 -14.05 13.40
N PRO A 6 -5.21 -14.58 12.19
CA PRO A 6 -5.43 -13.76 11.01
C PRO A 6 -6.53 -12.72 11.23
N VAL A 7 -6.36 -11.56 10.61
CA VAL A 7 -7.40 -10.52 10.57
C VAL A 7 -8.59 -11.05 9.80
N LYS A 8 -9.79 -10.91 10.37
CA LYS A 8 -11.05 -11.34 9.74
C LYS A 8 -11.80 -10.17 9.12
N LEU A 9 -12.39 -10.40 7.96
CA LEU A 9 -13.27 -9.43 7.29
C LEU A 9 -14.65 -9.39 7.93
N ARG A 10 -15.41 -8.32 7.68
CA ARG A 10 -16.78 -8.21 8.16
C ARG A 10 -17.71 -9.08 7.32
N ALA A 11 -18.65 -9.75 7.98
CA ALA A 11 -19.63 -10.61 7.31
C ALA A 11 -20.57 -9.85 6.34
N ASP A 12 -20.85 -8.57 6.62
CA ASP A 12 -21.69 -7.70 5.80
C ASP A 12 -20.92 -7.01 4.65
N ARG A 13 -19.60 -7.20 4.57
CA ARG A 13 -18.72 -6.63 3.54
C ARG A 13 -17.77 -7.72 2.99
N PRO A 14 -18.29 -8.80 2.37
CA PRO A 14 -17.46 -9.89 1.88
C PRO A 14 -16.46 -9.43 0.82
N PHE A 15 -15.31 -10.09 0.75
CA PHE A 15 -14.33 -9.84 -0.30
C PHE A 15 -14.85 -10.36 -1.66
N PRO A 16 -14.59 -9.68 -2.79
CA PRO A 16 -15.09 -10.13 -4.08
C PRO A 16 -14.56 -11.51 -4.48
N GLN A 17 -15.46 -12.46 -4.78
CA GLN A 17 -15.10 -13.84 -5.12
C GLN A 17 -14.10 -13.95 -6.28
N LEU A 18 -14.22 -13.06 -7.27
CA LEU A 18 -13.32 -13.03 -8.41
C LEU A 18 -11.87 -12.74 -7.98
N ALA A 19 -11.67 -11.76 -7.11
CA ALA A 19 -10.36 -11.43 -6.56
C ALA A 19 -9.84 -12.53 -5.63
N ALA A 20 -10.72 -13.16 -4.83
CA ALA A 20 -10.34 -14.31 -4.01
C ALA A 20 -9.82 -15.48 -4.85
N ASN A 21 -10.43 -15.75 -6.01
CA ASN A 21 -9.98 -16.80 -6.93
C ASN A 21 -8.61 -16.49 -7.53
N VAL A 22 -8.37 -15.24 -7.96
CA VAL A 22 -7.04 -14.80 -8.43
C VAL A 22 -5.99 -15.02 -7.34
N LEU A 23 -6.27 -14.58 -6.11
CA LEU A 23 -5.34 -14.71 -4.99
C LEU A 23 -5.11 -16.17 -4.55
N ARG A 24 -6.10 -17.05 -4.73
CA ARG A 24 -5.95 -18.50 -4.48
C ARG A 24 -4.99 -19.16 -5.48
N ASP A 25 -5.05 -18.75 -6.74
CA ASP A 25 -4.12 -19.22 -7.76
C ASP A 25 -2.69 -18.73 -7.50
N VAL A 26 -2.56 -17.45 -7.11
CA VAL A 26 -1.28 -16.89 -6.65
C VAL A 26 -0.75 -17.63 -5.43
N ALA A 27 -1.58 -17.87 -4.41
CA ALA A 27 -1.17 -18.60 -3.21
C ALA A 27 -0.63 -19.99 -3.54
N THR A 28 -1.31 -20.72 -4.42
CA THR A 28 -0.90 -22.05 -4.87
C THR A 28 0.44 -21.99 -5.61
N ALA A 29 0.57 -21.10 -6.59
CA ALA A 29 1.78 -20.97 -7.40
C ALA A 29 2.99 -20.50 -6.57
N ALA A 30 2.79 -19.49 -5.72
CA ALA A 30 3.84 -18.96 -4.85
C ALA A 30 4.27 -19.96 -3.77
N SER A 31 3.33 -20.73 -3.20
CA SER A 31 3.64 -21.80 -2.26
C SER A 31 4.48 -22.90 -2.91
N ALA A 32 4.18 -23.28 -4.16
CA ALA A 32 4.98 -24.26 -4.90
C ALA A 32 6.39 -23.75 -5.22
N ALA A 33 6.54 -22.44 -5.44
CA ALA A 33 7.81 -21.78 -5.68
C ALA A 33 8.60 -21.47 -4.39
N GLY A 34 7.99 -21.58 -3.21
CA GLY A 34 8.58 -21.16 -1.94
C GLY A 34 8.83 -19.64 -1.87
N ALA A 35 8.06 -18.84 -2.62
CA ALA A 35 8.23 -17.40 -2.73
C ALA A 35 7.27 -16.65 -1.79
N PRO A 36 7.77 -15.93 -0.77
CA PRO A 36 6.94 -15.05 0.05
C PRO A 36 6.34 -13.93 -0.81
N TRP A 37 5.10 -13.55 -0.53
CA TRP A 37 4.41 -12.53 -1.30
C TRP A 37 3.38 -11.81 -0.44
N PHE A 38 2.97 -10.62 -0.87
CA PHE A 38 1.92 -9.84 -0.21
C PHE A 38 1.04 -9.14 -1.24
N VAL A 39 -0.22 -8.91 -0.88
CA VAL A 39 -1.15 -8.06 -1.63
C VAL A 39 -0.83 -6.60 -1.31
N GLY A 40 -0.66 -5.79 -2.35
CA GLY A 40 -0.41 -4.36 -2.27
C GLY A 40 -1.50 -3.53 -2.94
N GLY A 41 -1.15 -2.28 -3.25
CA GLY A 41 -1.98 -1.39 -4.08
C GLY A 41 -3.36 -1.10 -3.50
N ALA A 42 -4.31 -0.83 -4.39
CA ALA A 42 -5.68 -0.49 -4.01
C ALA A 42 -6.42 -1.69 -3.40
N THR A 43 -6.10 -2.91 -3.83
CA THR A 43 -6.71 -4.14 -3.28
C THR A 43 -6.37 -4.29 -1.79
N ALA A 44 -5.10 -4.11 -1.40
CA ALA A 44 -4.70 -4.18 0.01
C ALA A 44 -5.38 -3.10 0.87
N ARG A 45 -5.45 -1.87 0.35
CA ARG A 45 -6.18 -0.77 1.00
C ARG A 45 -7.63 -1.17 1.24
N ASP A 46 -8.34 -1.64 0.22
CA ASP A 46 -9.77 -1.94 0.29
C ASP A 46 -10.05 -3.14 1.23
N ILE A 47 -9.17 -4.14 1.27
CA ILE A 47 -9.22 -5.22 2.27
C ILE A 47 -9.19 -4.64 3.69
N LEU A 48 -8.23 -3.75 3.96
CA LEU A 48 -8.03 -3.18 5.29
C LEU A 48 -8.99 -2.05 5.63
N THR A 49 -9.66 -1.41 4.66
CA THR A 49 -10.62 -0.32 4.92
C THR A 49 -12.06 -0.79 4.72
N THR A 50 -12.48 -1.08 3.50
CA THR A 50 -13.87 -1.39 3.14
C THR A 50 -14.31 -2.70 3.78
N HIS A 51 -13.53 -3.77 3.60
CA HIS A 51 -13.92 -5.11 4.01
C HIS A 51 -13.70 -5.35 5.51
N ARG A 52 -12.70 -4.70 6.11
CA ARG A 52 -12.41 -4.84 7.56
C ARG A 52 -13.15 -3.82 8.43
N PHE A 53 -13.21 -2.54 8.04
CA PHE A 53 -13.76 -1.46 8.86
C PHE A 53 -15.00 -0.78 8.27
N GLY A 54 -15.46 -1.18 7.07
CA GLY A 54 -16.64 -0.59 6.44
C GLY A 54 -16.43 0.84 5.91
N ILE A 55 -15.17 1.25 5.74
CA ILE A 55 -14.82 2.58 5.23
C ILE A 55 -14.82 2.53 3.70
N GLU A 56 -15.87 3.08 3.09
CA GLU A 56 -16.09 3.02 1.65
C GLU A 56 -15.15 3.93 0.84
N GLN A 57 -14.98 3.54 -0.43
CA GLN A 57 -14.30 4.31 -1.46
C GLN A 57 -15.28 4.70 -2.56
N SER A 58 -14.98 5.79 -3.26
CA SER A 58 -15.77 6.21 -4.43
C SER A 58 -15.54 5.35 -5.68
N ARG A 59 -14.48 4.53 -5.73
CA ARG A 59 -14.12 3.69 -6.90
C ARG A 59 -13.54 2.34 -6.49
N GLY A 60 -14.03 1.27 -7.11
CA GLY A 60 -13.41 -0.05 -7.06
C GLY A 60 -12.22 -0.15 -8.02
N THR A 61 -11.20 -0.93 -7.64
CA THR A 61 -10.07 -1.29 -8.51
C THR A 61 -10.36 -2.57 -9.28
N GLN A 62 -9.90 -2.64 -10.53
CA GLN A 62 -9.89 -3.86 -11.35
C GLN A 62 -8.51 -4.55 -11.34
N ASP A 63 -7.49 -3.85 -10.86
CA ASP A 63 -6.13 -4.34 -10.75
C ASP A 63 -5.87 -4.92 -9.35
N ILE A 64 -5.28 -6.12 -9.31
CA ILE A 64 -4.76 -6.78 -8.11
C ILE A 64 -3.24 -6.68 -8.17
N ASP A 65 -2.67 -5.85 -7.29
CA ASP A 65 -1.21 -5.69 -7.17
C ASP A 65 -0.65 -6.66 -6.14
N ILE A 66 0.41 -7.41 -6.50
CA ILE A 66 1.16 -8.22 -5.55
C ILE A 66 2.67 -7.93 -5.64
N GLY A 67 3.31 -7.90 -4.48
CA GLY A 67 4.77 -7.98 -4.37
C GLY A 67 5.19 -9.43 -4.12
N VAL A 68 6.17 -9.94 -4.87
CA VAL A 68 6.71 -11.30 -4.69
C VAL A 68 8.21 -11.26 -4.43
N SER A 69 8.64 -11.79 -3.29
CA SER A 69 10.05 -11.90 -2.94
C SER A 69 10.68 -13.07 -3.69
N ILE A 70 11.51 -12.77 -4.69
CA ILE A 70 12.09 -13.75 -5.59
C ILE A 70 13.49 -13.31 -6.05
N GLY A 71 14.43 -14.27 -6.07
CA GLY A 71 15.85 -13.97 -6.23
C GLY A 71 16.37 -13.98 -7.67
N SER A 72 15.55 -14.32 -8.67
CA SER A 72 16.01 -14.36 -10.06
C SER A 72 14.89 -14.24 -11.08
N TRP A 73 15.22 -13.72 -12.27
CA TRP A 73 14.26 -13.60 -13.39
C TRP A 73 13.82 -14.96 -13.91
N ARG A 74 14.62 -16.01 -13.70
CA ARG A 74 14.22 -17.38 -14.04
C ARG A 74 13.07 -17.83 -13.17
N ASP A 75 13.12 -17.52 -11.88
CA ASP A 75 12.12 -17.94 -10.92
C ASP A 75 10.84 -17.10 -11.06
N ASP A 76 10.94 -15.80 -11.38
CA ASP A 76 9.78 -14.96 -11.77
C ASP A 76 9.06 -15.53 -12.99
N ARG A 77 9.80 -15.89 -14.05
CA ARG A 77 9.22 -16.56 -15.22
C ARG A 77 8.56 -17.90 -14.87
N ALA A 78 9.18 -18.69 -13.98
CA ALA A 78 8.61 -19.97 -13.56
C ALA A 78 7.27 -19.77 -12.83
N LEU A 79 7.17 -18.78 -11.94
CA LEU A 79 5.92 -18.41 -11.27
C LEU A 79 4.84 -17.97 -12.27
N ARG A 80 5.18 -17.05 -13.20
CA ARG A 80 4.25 -16.58 -14.24
C ARG A 80 3.78 -17.73 -15.13
N HIS A 81 4.69 -18.62 -15.55
CA HIS A 81 4.33 -19.80 -16.33
C HIS A 81 3.41 -20.75 -15.56
N ALA A 82 3.61 -20.95 -14.25
CA ALA A 82 2.73 -21.76 -13.44
C ALA A 82 1.31 -21.19 -13.37
N LEU A 83 1.18 -19.86 -13.25
CA LEU A 83 -0.11 -19.17 -13.31
C LEU A 83 -0.77 -19.31 -14.69
N ILE A 84 -0.04 -19.06 -15.77
CA ILE A 84 -0.56 -19.19 -17.15
C ILE A 84 -0.98 -20.64 -17.45
N ALA A 85 -0.24 -21.64 -16.95
CA ALA A 85 -0.54 -23.05 -17.14
C ALA A 85 -1.88 -23.48 -16.53
N THR A 86 -2.48 -22.69 -15.63
CA THR A 86 -3.85 -22.93 -15.13
C THR A 86 -4.92 -22.73 -16.21
N GLY A 87 -4.58 -22.07 -17.32
CA GLY A 87 -5.52 -21.65 -18.37
C GLY A 87 -6.39 -20.45 -17.97
N ARG A 88 -6.20 -19.89 -16.77
CA ARG A 88 -6.95 -18.73 -16.26
C ARG A 88 -6.18 -17.41 -16.36
N PHE A 89 -4.93 -17.44 -16.78
CA PHE A 89 -4.11 -16.25 -16.95
C PHE A 89 -3.47 -16.21 -18.33
N MET A 90 -3.33 -15.00 -18.87
CA MET A 90 -2.56 -14.73 -20.08
C MET A 90 -1.57 -13.61 -19.81
N GLN A 91 -0.39 -13.67 -20.42
CA GLN A 91 0.57 -12.55 -20.38
C GLN A 91 -0.06 -11.34 -21.08
N SER A 92 -0.08 -10.19 -20.41
CA SER A 92 -0.56 -8.96 -21.03
C SER A 92 0.44 -8.45 -22.07
N GLU A 93 -0.05 -7.96 -23.20
CA GLU A 93 0.77 -7.30 -24.24
C GLU A 93 1.10 -5.84 -23.90
N ARG A 94 0.44 -5.27 -22.89
CA ARG A 94 0.52 -3.83 -22.57
C ARG A 94 1.58 -3.50 -21.52
N GLU A 95 1.72 -4.37 -20.53
CA GLU A 95 2.46 -4.09 -19.29
C GLU A 95 3.25 -5.35 -18.89
N ALA A 96 4.57 -5.24 -18.71
CA ALA A 96 5.45 -6.39 -18.47
C ALA A 96 5.14 -7.13 -17.16
N GLN A 97 4.73 -6.38 -16.14
CA GLN A 97 4.33 -6.87 -14.83
C GLN A 97 2.98 -7.60 -14.83
N ARG A 98 2.15 -7.41 -15.86
CA ARG A 98 0.72 -7.74 -15.83
C ARG A 98 0.37 -9.09 -16.44
N LEU A 99 -0.49 -9.83 -15.76
CA LEU A 99 -1.25 -10.96 -16.30
C LEU A 99 -2.74 -10.60 -16.39
N ASP A 100 -3.35 -10.88 -17.53
CA ASP A 100 -4.79 -10.74 -17.75
C ASP A 100 -5.49 -11.99 -17.19
N TYR A 101 -6.48 -11.80 -16.30
CA TYR A 101 -7.26 -12.92 -15.76
C TYR A 101 -8.43 -13.27 -16.67
N CYS A 102 -8.43 -14.50 -17.17
CA CYS A 102 -9.40 -15.01 -18.13
C CYS A 102 -10.48 -15.81 -17.40
N ALA A 103 -11.58 -15.14 -17.05
CA ALA A 103 -12.78 -15.78 -16.51
C ALA A 103 -14.00 -15.54 -17.42
N PRO A 104 -14.71 -16.59 -17.87
CA PRO A 104 -15.94 -16.43 -18.64
C PRO A 104 -16.99 -15.63 -17.86
N ALA A 105 -17.61 -14.65 -18.51
CA ALA A 105 -18.65 -13.78 -17.94
C ALA A 105 -18.22 -12.89 -16.74
N ALA A 106 -16.92 -12.80 -16.44
CA ALA A 106 -16.40 -11.90 -15.43
C ALA A 106 -16.06 -10.52 -16.01
N GLN A 107 -16.01 -9.51 -15.14
CA GLN A 107 -15.41 -8.21 -15.51
C GLN A 107 -13.90 -8.40 -15.77
N PRO A 108 -13.29 -7.60 -16.68
CA PRO A 108 -11.85 -7.60 -16.85
C PRO A 108 -11.14 -7.39 -15.51
N THR A 109 -10.20 -8.28 -15.20
CA THR A 109 -9.40 -8.25 -13.96
C THR A 109 -7.95 -8.50 -14.35
N TRP A 110 -7.04 -7.74 -13.73
CA TRP A 110 -5.61 -7.81 -14.01
C TRP A 110 -4.86 -8.14 -12.73
N LEU A 111 -3.81 -8.95 -12.87
CA LEU A 111 -2.87 -9.26 -11.80
C LEU A 111 -1.52 -8.62 -12.15
N ASP A 112 -1.14 -7.59 -11.41
CA ASP A 112 0.18 -6.97 -11.53
C ASP A 112 1.13 -7.63 -10.53
N ILE A 113 2.15 -8.32 -11.05
CA ILE A 113 3.15 -9.03 -10.26
C ILE A 113 4.45 -8.24 -10.29
N VAL A 114 4.85 -7.71 -9.13
CA VAL A 114 6.11 -6.99 -8.95
C VAL A 114 7.10 -7.86 -8.16
N PRO A 115 8.14 -8.39 -8.81
CA PRO A 115 9.14 -9.19 -8.12
C PRO A 115 10.17 -8.30 -7.40
N PHE A 116 10.73 -8.74 -6.27
CA PHE A 116 11.76 -8.01 -5.49
C PHE A 116 12.64 -8.95 -4.63
N GLY A 117 13.75 -8.46 -4.07
CA GLY A 117 14.56 -9.16 -3.06
C GLY A 117 15.86 -9.83 -3.58
N GLY A 118 16.09 -9.84 -4.89
CA GLY A 118 17.35 -10.29 -5.50
C GLY A 118 17.49 -9.97 -6.98
N LEU A 119 16.66 -9.03 -7.45
CA LEU A 119 16.49 -8.65 -8.85
C LEU A 119 16.89 -7.21 -9.12
N GLU A 120 17.07 -6.44 -8.05
CA GLU A 120 17.42 -5.04 -8.06
C GLU A 120 18.73 -4.82 -8.78
N LEU A 121 18.77 -3.77 -9.60
CA LEU A 121 20.00 -3.32 -10.24
C LEU A 121 21.02 -2.92 -9.17
N GLU A 122 22.29 -3.24 -9.42
CA GLU A 122 23.37 -3.02 -8.45
C GLU A 122 23.44 -1.54 -8.03
N GLY A 123 23.43 -1.31 -6.70
CA GLY A 123 23.42 0.04 -6.13
C GLY A 123 22.07 0.75 -6.15
N GLU A 124 21.03 0.13 -6.70
CA GLU A 124 19.69 0.69 -6.80
C GLU A 124 18.66 -0.09 -5.97
N ARG A 125 17.45 0.46 -5.87
CA ARG A 125 16.26 -0.24 -5.38
C ARG A 125 15.23 -0.33 -6.49
N ALA A 126 15.69 -0.56 -7.71
CA ALA A 126 14.86 -0.63 -8.90
C ALA A 126 15.17 -1.92 -9.66
N ILE A 127 14.14 -2.50 -10.26
CA ILE A 127 14.24 -3.63 -11.17
C ILE A 127 13.97 -3.16 -12.60
N ALA A 128 14.53 -3.87 -13.58
CA ALA A 128 14.29 -3.63 -14.99
C ALA A 128 13.90 -4.95 -15.67
N TRP A 129 12.69 -5.02 -16.24
CA TRP A 129 12.19 -6.27 -16.82
C TRP A 129 13.01 -6.67 -18.06
N PRO A 130 13.42 -7.95 -18.19
CA PRO A 130 14.13 -8.43 -19.38
C PRO A 130 13.22 -8.50 -20.61
N PRO A 131 13.78 -8.56 -21.83
CA PRO A 131 15.21 -8.67 -22.15
C PRO A 131 15.95 -7.33 -22.27
N ASP A 132 15.25 -6.23 -22.51
CA ASP A 132 15.85 -4.92 -22.84
C ASP A 132 15.91 -3.95 -21.65
N GLY A 133 15.24 -4.25 -20.54
CA GLY A 133 15.18 -3.38 -19.37
C GLY A 133 14.36 -2.12 -19.61
N ALA A 134 13.50 -2.09 -20.64
CA ALA A 134 12.76 -0.88 -21.02
C ALA A 134 11.81 -0.41 -19.93
N PHE A 135 11.21 -1.34 -19.18
CA PHE A 135 10.36 -1.02 -18.04
C PHE A 135 11.15 -1.14 -16.74
N ARG A 136 11.36 0.01 -16.08
CA ARG A 136 12.01 0.10 -14.77
C ARG A 136 10.99 0.44 -13.70
N LEU A 137 11.04 -0.25 -12.57
CA LEU A 137 10.19 0.02 -11.42
C LEU A 137 11.02 0.08 -10.15
N ASN A 138 10.78 1.11 -9.35
CA ASN A 138 11.33 1.22 -8.01
C ASN A 138 10.57 0.28 -7.06
N VAL A 139 11.31 -0.58 -6.38
CA VAL A 139 10.82 -1.56 -5.40
C VAL A 139 11.29 -1.22 -3.98
N LYS A 140 11.82 -0.02 -3.76
CA LYS A 140 12.17 0.48 -2.43
C LYS A 140 10.94 0.43 -1.52
N GLY A 141 11.10 -0.13 -0.31
CA GLY A 141 10.01 -0.30 0.64
C GLY A 141 9.27 -1.64 0.53
N PHE A 142 9.52 -2.46 -0.50
CA PHE A 142 8.81 -3.75 -0.65
C PHE A 142 9.24 -4.77 0.41
N GLU A 143 10.53 -4.79 0.80
CA GLU A 143 11.00 -5.64 1.91
C GLU A 143 10.37 -5.23 3.23
N GLU A 144 10.33 -3.93 3.54
CA GLU A 144 9.66 -3.40 4.72
C GLU A 144 8.15 -3.67 4.69
N ALA A 145 7.51 -3.55 3.52
CA ALA A 145 6.09 -3.84 3.34
C ALA A 145 5.77 -5.31 3.56
N LEU A 146 6.59 -6.24 3.06
CA LEU A 146 6.44 -7.67 3.33
C LEU A 146 6.65 -7.99 4.81
N GLY A 147 7.69 -7.41 5.43
CA GLY A 147 7.97 -7.59 6.86
C GLY A 147 6.87 -7.07 7.79
N ALA A 148 6.12 -6.06 7.33
CA ALA A 148 5.01 -5.44 8.06
C ALA A 148 3.63 -5.89 7.57
N ALA A 149 3.55 -6.87 6.67
CA ALA A 149 2.30 -7.34 6.11
C ALA A 149 1.48 -8.12 7.17
N LEU A 150 0.17 -7.93 7.11
CA LEU A 150 -0.78 -8.55 8.03
C LEU A 150 -1.36 -9.82 7.39
N PRO A 151 -1.41 -10.96 8.11
CA PRO A 151 -2.17 -12.11 7.66
C PRO A 151 -3.67 -11.81 7.73
N VAL A 152 -4.37 -11.93 6.61
CA VAL A 152 -5.82 -11.69 6.50
C VAL A 152 -6.51 -12.93 5.96
N GLU A 153 -7.53 -13.40 6.67
CA GLU A 153 -8.43 -14.49 6.22
C GLU A 153 -9.48 -13.88 5.28
N LEU A 154 -9.30 -14.11 3.97
CA LEU A 154 -10.24 -13.65 2.93
C LEU A 154 -11.44 -14.61 2.80
N GLU A 155 -11.17 -15.91 2.95
CA GLU A 155 -12.12 -17.02 2.99
C GLU A 155 -11.61 -18.07 3.99
N PRO A 156 -12.45 -19.01 4.48
CA PRO A 156 -12.06 -19.99 5.51
C PRO A 156 -10.78 -20.81 5.21
N ASP A 157 -10.42 -20.96 3.95
CA ASP A 157 -9.25 -21.70 3.46
C ASP A 157 -8.21 -20.81 2.75
N LEU A 158 -8.39 -19.48 2.77
CA LEU A 158 -7.53 -18.52 2.07
C LEU A 158 -7.06 -17.41 3.01
N VAL A 159 -5.85 -17.58 3.53
CA VAL A 159 -5.13 -16.55 4.28
C VAL A 159 -4.01 -15.99 3.41
N VAL A 160 -3.96 -14.67 3.23
CA VAL A 160 -2.92 -13.99 2.45
C VAL A 160 -2.27 -12.90 3.28
N LEU A 161 -1.02 -12.56 2.97
CA LEU A 161 -0.37 -11.38 3.53
C LEU A 161 -0.85 -10.14 2.79
N VAL A 162 -1.21 -9.10 3.54
CA VAL A 162 -1.70 -7.82 3.01
C VAL A 162 -0.84 -6.70 3.55
N ALA A 163 -0.30 -5.85 2.69
CA ALA A 163 0.47 -4.68 3.12
C ALA A 163 -0.35 -3.84 4.11
N SER A 164 0.21 -3.59 5.29
CA SER A 164 -0.45 -2.75 6.30
C SER A 164 -0.67 -1.32 5.79
N LEU A 165 -1.64 -0.59 6.35
CA LEU A 165 -1.89 0.80 5.94
C LEU A 165 -0.65 1.72 6.05
N PRO A 166 0.20 1.61 7.10
CA PRO A 166 1.48 2.35 7.13
C PRO A 166 2.45 1.93 6.04
N ALA A 167 2.53 0.64 5.70
CA ALA A 167 3.35 0.17 4.58
C ALA A 167 2.82 0.69 3.24
N LEU A 168 1.50 0.73 3.04
CA LEU A 168 0.88 1.32 1.85
C LEU A 168 1.18 2.82 1.75
N ALA A 169 1.13 3.57 2.86
CA ALA A 169 1.50 4.99 2.88
C ALA A 169 2.95 5.20 2.43
N MET A 170 3.88 4.39 2.94
CA MET A 170 5.28 4.40 2.53
C MET A 170 5.44 4.10 1.02
N LEU A 171 4.82 3.03 0.52
CA LEU A 171 4.90 2.66 -0.89
C LEU A 171 4.30 3.74 -1.81
N LYS A 172 3.23 4.42 -1.38
CA LYS A 172 2.64 5.54 -2.13
C LYS A 172 3.58 6.73 -2.20
N ILE A 173 4.30 7.05 -1.12
CA ILE A 173 5.29 8.14 -1.12
C ILE A 173 6.47 7.82 -2.05
N VAL A 174 6.98 6.59 -2.00
CA VAL A 174 8.05 6.14 -2.90
C VAL A 174 7.59 6.21 -4.35
N ALA A 175 6.44 5.63 -4.67
CA ALA A 175 5.88 5.66 -6.03
C ALA A 175 5.65 7.11 -6.50
N TRP A 176 5.15 7.98 -5.61
CA TRP A 176 4.94 9.39 -5.91
C TRP A 176 6.24 10.09 -6.33
N LEU A 177 7.35 9.88 -5.61
CA LEU A 177 8.64 10.47 -5.99
C LEU A 177 9.04 10.14 -7.43
N ASP A 178 8.75 8.92 -7.88
CA ASP A 178 9.12 8.47 -9.22
C ASP A 178 8.17 8.99 -10.31
N ARG A 179 6.84 9.02 -10.05
CA ARG A 179 5.81 9.26 -11.09
C ARG A 179 4.88 10.45 -10.85
N HIS A 180 5.17 11.33 -9.89
CA HIS A 180 4.32 12.48 -9.58
C HIS A 180 4.13 13.47 -10.73
N LYS A 181 5.02 13.46 -11.74
CA LYS A 181 4.88 14.29 -12.94
C LYS A 181 3.82 13.74 -13.91
N ASP A 182 3.50 12.45 -13.82
CA ASP A 182 2.58 11.78 -14.73
C ASP A 182 1.12 11.93 -14.24
N HIS A 183 0.90 11.78 -12.93
CA HIS A 183 -0.42 11.93 -12.31
C HIS A 183 -0.35 12.18 -10.80
N ASN A 184 -1.46 12.60 -10.19
CA ASN A 184 -1.59 12.84 -8.75
C ASN A 184 -2.19 11.66 -7.94
N ARG A 185 -2.37 10.47 -8.53
CA ARG A 185 -3.09 9.36 -7.90
C ARG A 185 -2.48 8.94 -6.56
N ASP A 186 -1.15 8.86 -6.47
CA ASP A 186 -0.48 8.45 -5.23
C ASP A 186 -0.66 9.48 -4.11
N ALA A 187 -0.69 10.78 -4.44
CA ALA A 187 -0.97 11.84 -3.48
C ALA A 187 -2.42 11.76 -2.97
N VAL A 188 -3.38 11.48 -3.87
CA VAL A 188 -4.79 11.30 -3.50
C VAL A 188 -4.99 10.06 -2.62
N ASP A 189 -4.35 8.94 -2.96
CA ASP A 189 -4.39 7.72 -2.15
C ASP A 189 -3.75 7.95 -0.78
N LEU A 190 -2.61 8.65 -0.70
CA LEU A 190 -1.98 8.99 0.57
C LEU A 190 -2.88 9.88 1.43
N ARG A 191 -3.54 10.88 0.84
CA ARG A 191 -4.56 11.70 1.52
C ARG A 191 -5.67 10.83 2.10
N PHE A 192 -6.17 9.86 1.32
CA PHE A 192 -7.21 8.94 1.80
C PHE A 192 -6.73 8.17 3.04
N LEU A 193 -5.51 7.63 3.00
CA LEU A 193 -4.95 6.90 4.14
C LEU A 193 -4.83 7.81 5.37
N MET A 194 -4.35 9.05 5.22
CA MET A 194 -4.29 10.03 6.30
C MET A 194 -5.66 10.30 6.91
N ALA A 195 -6.68 10.51 6.07
CA ALA A 195 -8.03 10.88 6.51
C ALA A 195 -8.79 9.74 7.19
N THR A 196 -8.37 8.49 7.03
CA THR A 196 -9.14 7.31 7.48
C THR A 196 -8.42 6.46 8.51
N TYR A 197 -7.15 6.75 8.81
CA TYR A 197 -6.35 5.90 9.68
C TYR A 197 -6.91 5.79 11.10
N SER A 198 -7.48 6.87 11.66
CA SER A 198 -8.17 6.88 12.96
C SER A 198 -9.28 5.83 13.01
N ALA A 199 -10.22 5.90 12.06
CA ALA A 199 -11.37 5.01 11.94
C ALA A 199 -11.00 3.58 11.52
N ALA A 200 -9.82 3.37 10.92
CA ALA A 200 -9.33 2.06 10.49
C ALA A 200 -8.73 1.24 11.66
N GLY A 201 -9.47 1.16 12.78
CA GLY A 201 -9.10 0.37 13.94
C GLY A 201 -8.09 1.02 14.90
N ASN A 202 -7.84 2.32 14.78
CA ASN A 202 -6.88 3.03 15.63
C ASN A 202 -7.52 3.95 16.69
N MET A 203 -8.86 4.00 16.79
CA MET A 203 -9.54 4.81 17.82
C MET A 203 -9.07 4.43 19.23
N ASP A 204 -9.05 3.15 19.59
CA ASP A 204 -8.59 2.70 20.91
C ASP A 204 -7.12 3.09 21.17
N ARG A 205 -6.28 3.09 20.12
CA ARG A 205 -4.88 3.53 20.25
C ARG A 205 -4.78 5.02 20.51
N LEU A 206 -5.64 5.83 19.89
CA LEU A 206 -5.69 7.27 20.08
C LEU A 206 -6.20 7.63 21.48
N TYR A 207 -7.27 7.01 21.96
CA TYR A 207 -7.91 7.38 23.23
C TYR A 207 -7.32 6.66 24.45
N ASP A 208 -6.88 5.41 24.31
CA ASP A 208 -6.49 4.54 25.44
C ASP A 208 -5.11 3.87 25.23
N GLY A 209 -4.35 4.26 24.20
CA GLY A 209 -3.12 3.58 23.80
C GLY A 209 -1.93 4.50 23.53
N ASP A 210 -1.11 4.11 22.55
CA ASP A 210 0.17 4.77 22.22
C ASP A 210 0.02 6.02 21.33
N GLY A 211 -1.20 6.51 21.15
CA GLY A 211 -1.54 7.69 20.35
C GLY A 211 -2.14 8.86 21.13
N ILE A 212 -2.26 8.77 22.47
CA ILE A 212 -2.86 9.82 23.31
C ILE A 212 -2.10 11.15 23.17
N ASP A 213 -0.77 11.09 23.13
CA ASP A 213 0.08 12.27 22.96
C ASP A 213 -0.14 12.97 21.61
N LEU A 214 -0.63 12.25 20.60
CA LEU A 214 -0.99 12.82 19.30
C LEU A 214 -2.35 13.50 19.33
N LEU A 215 -3.32 13.02 20.13
CA LEU A 215 -4.58 13.75 20.34
C LEU A 215 -4.29 15.09 21.02
N ASP A 216 -3.47 15.09 22.08
CA ASP A 216 -3.09 16.31 22.78
C ASP A 216 -2.39 17.31 21.85
N ALA A 217 -1.49 16.83 20.99
CA ALA A 217 -0.74 17.67 20.05
C ALA A 217 -1.59 18.26 18.91
N TRP A 218 -2.76 17.68 18.62
CA TRP A 218 -3.62 18.06 17.50
C TRP A 218 -5.04 18.42 17.94
N ASP A 219 -5.15 19.17 19.05
CA ASP A 219 -6.41 19.75 19.56
C ASP A 219 -7.54 18.73 19.76
N HIS A 220 -7.18 17.49 20.09
CA HIS A 220 -8.10 16.36 20.25
C HIS A 220 -8.92 16.05 18.99
N ASP A 221 -8.45 16.46 17.80
CA ASP A 221 -9.03 16.10 16.52
C ASP A 221 -8.56 14.68 16.13
N PRO A 222 -9.45 13.67 16.13
CA PRO A 222 -9.07 12.29 15.88
C PRO A 222 -8.56 12.05 14.47
N ASP A 223 -8.97 12.86 13.49
CA ASP A 223 -8.52 12.69 12.10
C ASP A 223 -7.08 13.22 11.95
N MET A 224 -6.76 14.36 12.56
CA MET A 224 -5.39 14.88 12.58
C MET A 224 -4.45 13.98 13.38
N ALA A 225 -4.87 13.55 14.57
CA ALA A 225 -4.10 12.62 15.39
C ALA A 225 -3.92 11.27 14.69
N GLY A 226 -4.94 10.79 13.96
CA GLY A 226 -4.86 9.61 13.10
C GLY A 226 -3.82 9.76 11.99
N ALA A 227 -3.81 10.89 11.27
CA ALA A 227 -2.79 11.16 10.26
C ALA A 227 -1.37 11.20 10.86
N ALA A 228 -1.21 11.80 12.04
CA ALA A 228 0.06 11.79 12.77
C ALA A 228 0.47 10.37 13.20
N LEU A 229 -0.48 9.54 13.63
CA LEU A 229 -0.23 8.16 14.05
C LEU A 229 0.20 7.30 12.86
N LEU A 230 -0.43 7.48 11.69
CA LEU A 230 -0.03 6.82 10.44
C LEU A 230 1.43 7.12 10.12
N ALA A 231 1.86 8.37 10.23
CA ALA A 231 3.24 8.76 10.00
C ALA A 231 4.20 8.12 11.02
N ARG A 232 3.84 8.12 12.31
CA ARG A 232 4.62 7.48 13.37
C ARG A 232 4.84 5.99 13.07
N ASP A 233 3.77 5.27 12.75
CA ASP A 233 3.85 3.85 12.44
C ASP A 233 4.63 3.59 11.16
N MET A 234 4.40 4.38 10.10
CA MET A 234 5.13 4.29 8.84
C MET A 234 6.65 4.46 9.04
N MET A 235 7.05 5.48 9.81
CA MET A 235 8.47 5.74 10.07
C MET A 235 9.13 4.64 10.92
N ARG A 236 8.37 3.94 11.78
CA ARG A 236 8.87 2.76 12.51
C ARG A 236 9.19 1.58 11.58
N LEU A 237 8.45 1.43 10.48
CA LEU A 237 8.69 0.38 9.48
C LEU A 237 9.90 0.69 8.58
N ALA A 238 10.05 1.97 8.21
CA ALA A 238 11.04 2.40 7.22
C ALA A 238 12.48 2.29 7.74
N THR A 239 13.38 1.72 6.93
CA THR A 239 14.83 1.82 7.12
C THR A 239 15.31 3.27 6.98
N PRO A 240 16.51 3.63 7.48
CA PRO A 240 17.03 5.00 7.35
C PRO A 240 17.01 5.55 5.93
N ALA A 241 17.40 4.73 4.94
CA ALA A 241 17.38 5.14 3.53
C ALA A 241 15.96 5.43 3.01
N VAL A 242 14.95 4.68 3.46
CA VAL A 242 13.55 4.92 3.10
C VAL A 242 12.99 6.14 3.82
N ARG A 243 13.37 6.36 5.09
CA ARG A 243 13.00 7.56 5.86
C ARG A 243 13.47 8.84 5.18
N ASP A 244 14.69 8.86 4.66
CA ASP A 244 15.21 10.02 3.94
C ASP A 244 14.36 10.33 2.69
N HIS A 245 13.97 9.30 1.91
CA HIS A 245 13.08 9.48 0.75
C HIS A 245 11.70 9.99 1.17
N ILE A 246 11.15 9.46 2.27
CA ILE A 246 9.88 9.96 2.82
C ILE A 246 10.00 11.46 3.14
N LEU A 247 11.06 11.87 3.83
CA LEU A 247 11.25 13.27 4.21
C LEU A 247 11.50 14.18 3.00
N ASP A 248 12.20 13.71 1.97
CA ASP A 248 12.38 14.43 0.72
C ASP A 248 11.04 14.70 0.03
N ALA A 249 10.15 13.70 -0.02
CA ALA A 249 8.82 13.85 -0.59
C ALA A 249 7.94 14.83 0.20
N LEU A 250 7.99 14.74 1.54
CA LEU A 250 7.21 15.61 2.43
C LEU A 250 7.76 17.04 2.50
N ALA A 251 9.03 17.23 2.11
CA ALA A 251 9.73 18.51 2.03
C ALA A 251 9.37 19.46 3.19
N PRO A 252 9.75 19.14 4.45
CA PRO A 252 9.33 19.88 5.63
C PRO A 252 9.79 21.35 5.66
N ALA A 253 10.83 21.71 4.91
CA ALA A 253 11.27 23.09 4.75
C ALA A 253 10.38 23.95 3.82
N GLN A 254 9.47 23.32 3.07
CA GLN A 254 8.57 24.00 2.13
C GLN A 254 7.15 24.09 2.73
N PRO A 255 6.53 25.28 2.81
CA PRO A 255 5.16 25.40 3.32
C PRO A 255 4.16 24.57 2.52
N TYR A 256 4.25 24.65 1.18
CA TYR A 256 3.35 23.99 0.24
C TYR A 256 4.14 23.11 -0.75
N PRO A 257 4.61 21.93 -0.33
CA PRO A 257 5.35 21.02 -1.20
C PRO A 257 4.45 20.46 -2.31
N SER A 258 5.06 19.99 -3.40
CA SER A 258 4.33 19.47 -4.58
C SER A 258 3.31 18.39 -4.22
N ILE A 259 3.62 17.50 -3.28
CA ILE A 259 2.71 16.44 -2.84
C ILE A 259 1.43 17.01 -2.19
N LEU A 260 1.55 18.06 -1.36
CA LEU A 260 0.42 18.75 -0.76
C LEU A 260 -0.41 19.48 -1.83
N ASN A 261 0.26 20.18 -2.77
CA ASN A 261 -0.44 20.85 -3.87
C ASN A 261 -1.24 19.87 -4.71
N GLN A 262 -0.73 18.66 -4.94
CA GLN A 262 -1.45 17.61 -5.65
C GLN A 262 -2.64 17.05 -4.86
N MET A 263 -2.52 16.91 -3.54
CA MET A 263 -3.63 16.53 -2.66
C MET A 263 -4.75 17.58 -2.67
N MET A 264 -4.40 18.88 -2.68
CA MET A 264 -5.35 19.98 -2.71
C MET A 264 -5.95 20.21 -4.10
N GLY A 265 -5.15 20.04 -5.16
CA GLY A 265 -5.55 20.23 -6.56
C GLY A 265 -6.33 19.06 -7.16
N GLY A 266 -6.40 17.92 -6.47
CA GLY A 266 -7.28 16.79 -6.79
C GLY A 266 -8.75 17.12 -6.50
N GLY A 267 -9.27 18.18 -7.12
CA GLY A 267 -10.57 18.77 -6.81
C GLY A 267 -11.73 17.77 -6.79
N HIS A 268 -12.55 17.86 -5.74
CA HIS A 268 -13.99 17.59 -5.67
C HIS A 268 -14.59 16.28 -6.24
N ARG A 269 -13.82 15.29 -6.72
CA ARG A 269 -14.40 14.14 -7.47
C ARG A 269 -14.08 12.75 -6.95
N VAL A 270 -13.36 12.57 -5.86
CA VAL A 270 -12.95 11.21 -5.44
C VAL A 270 -13.18 10.90 -3.96
N LEU A 271 -13.31 11.88 -3.08
CA LEU A 271 -13.55 11.60 -1.65
C LEU A 271 -14.56 12.62 -1.13
N ASP A 272 -15.85 12.34 -1.33
CA ASP A 272 -16.90 13.06 -0.60
C ASP A 272 -16.99 12.41 0.80
N PHE A 273 -15.97 12.66 1.62
CA PHE A 273 -16.17 12.59 3.06
C PHE A 273 -17.17 13.71 3.32
N GLY A 274 -18.45 13.38 3.54
CA GLY A 274 -19.59 14.31 3.50
C GLY A 274 -19.62 15.44 4.55
N ASN A 275 -18.46 15.98 4.91
CA ASN A 275 -18.22 17.08 5.84
C ASN A 275 -16.80 17.70 5.70
N ASP A 276 -16.10 17.54 4.57
CA ASP A 276 -14.71 18.00 4.41
C ASP A 276 -14.60 19.53 4.60
N LYS A 277 -14.13 19.96 5.77
CA LYS A 277 -14.02 21.39 6.13
C LYS A 277 -12.94 22.08 5.29
N PRO A 278 -13.09 23.37 4.94
CA PRO A 278 -12.03 24.12 4.29
C PRO A 278 -10.69 23.99 5.03
N GLY A 279 -9.63 23.63 4.30
CA GLY A 279 -8.29 23.42 4.87
C GLY A 279 -8.05 22.06 5.55
N SER A 280 -9.00 21.11 5.52
CA SER A 280 -8.80 19.77 6.11
C SER A 280 -7.57 19.06 5.55
N THR A 281 -7.34 19.14 4.24
CA THR A 281 -6.16 18.58 3.56
C THR A 281 -4.85 19.08 4.11
N GLU A 282 -4.75 20.40 4.27
CA GLU A 282 -3.53 21.02 4.76
C GLU A 282 -3.25 20.61 6.21
N LYS A 283 -4.29 20.57 7.05
CA LYS A 283 -4.15 20.13 8.44
C LYS A 283 -3.76 18.66 8.56
N LEU A 284 -4.41 17.76 7.82
CA LEU A 284 -4.06 16.32 7.78
C LEU A 284 -2.61 16.12 7.36
N PHE A 285 -2.20 16.79 6.28
CA PHE A 285 -0.84 16.71 5.78
C PHE A 285 0.18 17.26 6.78
N ASN A 286 -0.11 18.39 7.43
CA ASN A 286 0.76 18.97 8.45
C ASN A 286 0.87 18.07 9.68
N ALA A 287 -0.21 17.41 10.09
CA ALA A 287 -0.18 16.43 11.17
C ALA A 287 0.72 15.23 10.86
N PHE A 288 0.50 14.63 9.69
CA PHE A 288 1.33 13.55 9.18
C PHE A 288 2.80 13.96 9.08
N ARG A 289 3.08 15.11 8.45
CA ARG A 289 4.44 15.60 8.18
C ARG A 289 5.21 15.90 9.47
N SER A 290 4.59 16.59 10.42
CA SER A 290 5.23 16.91 11.70
C SER A 290 5.60 15.64 12.49
N ALA A 291 4.70 14.67 12.55
CA ALA A 291 4.97 13.40 13.21
C ALA A 291 6.08 12.60 12.51
N ALA A 292 6.14 12.61 11.17
CA ALA A 292 7.22 11.97 10.42
C ALA A 292 8.60 12.58 10.77
N VAL A 293 8.68 13.92 10.86
CA VAL A 293 9.91 14.63 11.24
C VAL A 293 10.33 14.29 12.67
N MET A 294 9.39 14.30 13.63
CA MET A 294 9.67 13.96 15.02
C MET A 294 10.17 12.51 15.18
N ALA A 295 9.56 11.56 14.47
CA ALA A 295 9.97 10.17 14.48
C ALA A 295 11.40 9.98 13.92
N SER A 296 11.78 10.73 12.88
CA SER A 296 13.15 10.69 12.33
C SER A 296 14.20 11.20 13.32
N ASN A 297 13.91 12.26 14.07
CA ASN A 297 14.85 12.84 15.03
C ASN A 297 15.12 11.93 16.23
N THR A 298 14.09 11.21 16.70
CA THR A 298 14.19 10.28 17.83
C THR A 298 15.16 9.14 17.53
N HIS A 299 15.22 8.68 16.28
CA HIS A 299 16.12 7.60 15.85
C HIS A 299 17.55 8.02 15.53
N ARG A 300 17.84 9.33 15.37
CA ARG A 300 19.23 9.81 15.21
C ARG A 300 20.00 9.87 16.54
N HIS A 301 19.31 9.75 17.67
CA HIS A 301 19.86 9.88 19.03
C HIS A 301 19.89 8.54 19.79
N SER A 302 19.49 7.45 19.16
CA SER A 302 19.52 6.06 19.68
C SER A 302 20.55 5.24 18.95
#